data_AF-A0AA37LLT5-F1
#
_entry.id   AF-A0AA37LLT5-F1
#
_cell.length_a   1.000
_cell.length_b   1.000
_cell.length_c   1.000
_cell.angle_alpha   90.00
_cell.angle_beta   90.00
_cell.angle_gamma   90.00
#
_symmetry.space_group_name_H-M   'P 1'
#
loop_
_entity.id
_entity.type
_entity.pdbx_description
1 polymer ?
#
loop_
_entity_poly.entity_id
_entity_poly.type
_entity_poly.pdbx_seq_one_letter_code
_entity_poly.pdbx_strand_id
1 'polypeptide(L)'
;MGPVDLVTSALETGAISSQRFVVRKRDRRQLRRYLWAQQSTRRAPTPSAITIPRRPSIRRALQLLPSSGSRLTARSLHQTPVLDFKMAWRSSGATNQELVENMWKRGLIKDQRVKDAFLKVDRAHYAPSAPYEDSPQSIGHKATISAPHMHATAAESLLPHILPSDQKPAPRVLDIGSGSGYLTHLLAELAGDKGLVVGLEHIQALRELGEKNMAKSAEGKALLESRRVRFRVGDGRKGWTEAPREGEEGAGTGWDAIHVGAAAVELHQALVDQLRAPGRMFIPVEDDNGHGQYVWAIDKKEDGSIVKERLFGVRYVPLTDAPKS
;
A
#
# COMPACT_ATOMS: atom_id res chain seq x y z
N MET A 1 -19.54 -40.71 -55.49
CA MET A 1 -19.21 -40.73 -56.93
C MET A 1 -19.23 -39.30 -57.43
N GLY A 2 -18.13 -38.84 -58.04
CA GLY A 2 -17.98 -37.48 -58.62
C GLY A 2 -16.93 -36.61 -57.90
N PRO A 3 -15.72 -36.41 -58.48
CA PRO A 3 -14.60 -35.69 -57.89
C PRO A 3 -14.43 -34.28 -58.49
N VAL A 4 -13.75 -33.35 -57.78
CA VAL A 4 -13.10 -32.19 -58.41
C VAL A 4 -11.81 -31.80 -57.67
N ASP A 5 -10.70 -32.18 -58.30
CA ASP A 5 -9.40 -31.53 -58.51
C ASP A 5 -8.66 -30.68 -57.45
N LEU A 6 -7.42 -31.14 -57.21
CA LEU A 6 -6.23 -30.39 -56.82
C LEU A 6 -5.66 -29.58 -58.01
N VAL A 7 -5.26 -28.32 -57.78
CA VAL A 7 -4.05 -27.69 -58.37
C VAL A 7 -3.56 -26.59 -57.39
N THR A 8 -2.46 -26.74 -56.65
CA THR A 8 -1.04 -26.39 -56.91
C THR A 8 -0.64 -24.89 -56.79
N SER A 9 0.55 -24.72 -56.20
CA SER A 9 1.32 -23.55 -55.73
C SER A 9 1.63 -22.38 -56.68
N ALA A 10 1.91 -21.21 -56.08
CA ALA A 10 3.11 -20.34 -56.27
C ALA A 10 2.97 -19.13 -55.32
N LEU A 11 3.86 -18.83 -54.35
CA LEU A 11 5.18 -18.16 -54.43
C LEU A 11 5.25 -16.94 -55.37
N GLU A 12 5.29 -15.73 -54.77
CA GLU A 12 6.03 -14.52 -55.20
C GLU A 12 5.90 -13.47 -54.08
N THR A 13 6.93 -13.21 -53.26
CA THR A 13 7.94 -12.14 -53.36
C THR A 13 7.44 -10.78 -53.87
N GLY A 14 7.47 -9.76 -53.02
CA GLY A 14 7.29 -8.36 -53.42
C GLY A 14 7.59 -7.40 -52.27
N ALA A 15 8.58 -6.55 -52.46
CA ALA A 15 9.33 -5.82 -51.45
C ALA A 15 8.81 -4.39 -51.17
N ILE A 16 9.13 -3.90 -49.97
CA ILE A 16 9.54 -2.53 -49.60
C ILE A 16 8.65 -1.35 -50.04
N SER A 17 8.11 -0.65 -49.03
CA SER A 17 8.05 0.82 -49.08
C SER A 17 8.23 1.42 -47.68
N SER A 18 9.35 2.10 -47.52
CA SER A 18 9.72 2.98 -46.43
C SER A 18 8.80 4.20 -46.35
N GLN A 19 8.31 4.55 -45.16
CA GLN A 19 7.93 5.93 -44.86
C GLN A 19 8.60 6.47 -43.60
N ARG A 20 9.01 7.73 -43.75
CA ARG A 20 10.06 8.43 -43.01
C ARG A 20 9.62 8.86 -41.62
N PHE A 21 10.58 8.77 -40.72
CA PHE A 21 10.64 9.53 -39.48
C PHE A 21 10.56 11.04 -39.74
N VAL A 22 9.70 11.73 -38.99
CA VAL A 22 9.82 13.18 -38.75
C VAL A 22 10.17 13.37 -37.29
N VAL A 23 11.46 13.60 -37.03
CA VAL A 23 11.99 14.12 -35.77
C VAL A 23 11.80 15.64 -35.79
N ARG A 24 11.09 16.20 -34.80
CA ARG A 24 11.14 17.64 -34.48
C ARG A 24 11.76 17.86 -33.10
N LYS A 25 12.41 19.02 -32.98
CA LYS A 25 13.55 19.35 -32.13
C LYS A 25 13.19 19.46 -30.63
N ARG A 26 14.09 18.86 -29.83
CA ARG A 26 14.69 19.32 -28.55
C ARG A 26 14.02 20.53 -27.87
N ASP A 27 13.52 20.31 -26.66
CA ASP A 27 13.67 21.29 -25.57
C ASP A 27 14.84 20.86 -24.67
N ARG A 28 15.81 21.76 -24.51
CA ARG A 28 17.13 21.54 -23.91
C ARG A 28 17.21 22.34 -22.61
N ARG A 29 16.42 21.97 -21.59
CA ARG A 29 16.53 22.55 -20.24
C ARG A 29 16.18 21.55 -19.13
N GLN A 30 16.89 20.43 -19.05
CA GLN A 30 16.89 19.60 -17.82
C GLN A 30 18.09 18.65 -17.67
N LEU A 31 19.25 19.00 -18.26
CA LEU A 31 20.49 18.19 -18.22
C LEU A 31 21.72 19.02 -17.80
N ARG A 32 21.54 19.90 -16.80
CA ARG A 32 22.62 20.75 -16.25
C ARG A 32 22.64 20.89 -14.73
N ARG A 33 22.19 19.87 -13.98
CA ARG A 33 22.34 19.82 -12.51
C ARG A 33 22.99 18.55 -11.95
N TYR A 34 23.43 17.61 -12.79
CA TYR A 34 24.07 16.37 -12.33
C TYR A 34 25.59 16.27 -12.59
N LEU A 35 26.22 17.37 -13.00
CA LEU A 35 27.68 17.44 -13.27
C LEU A 35 28.31 18.71 -12.68
N TRP A 36 27.96 19.03 -11.44
CA TRP A 36 28.68 20.04 -10.63
C TRP A 36 28.77 19.60 -9.16
N ALA A 37 29.14 18.34 -8.93
CA ALA A 37 29.38 17.85 -7.58
C ALA A 37 30.54 16.84 -7.55
N GLN A 38 31.58 17.03 -8.36
CA GLN A 38 32.93 16.48 -8.13
C GLN A 38 33.93 17.31 -8.94
N GLN A 39 34.43 18.39 -8.35
CA GLN A 39 35.75 19.00 -8.62
C GLN A 39 35.84 20.33 -7.85
N SER A 40 36.45 20.28 -6.67
CA SER A 40 37.47 21.23 -6.21
C SER A 40 37.62 21.11 -4.69
N THR A 41 38.72 20.48 -4.30
CA THR A 41 39.28 20.58 -2.97
C THR A 41 40.05 21.91 -2.84
N ARG A 42 40.20 22.35 -1.58
CA ARG A 42 41.17 23.35 -1.06
C ARG A 42 40.81 24.83 -1.24
N ARG A 43 40.34 25.47 -0.16
CA ARG A 43 41.09 26.45 0.67
C ARG A 43 40.17 27.08 1.72
N ALA A 44 40.61 27.03 2.98
CA ALA A 44 40.04 27.83 4.07
C ALA A 44 40.54 29.28 4.02
N PRO A 45 39.77 30.23 4.56
CA PRO A 45 40.36 31.18 5.52
C PRO A 45 39.50 31.39 6.79
N THR A 46 40.17 31.97 7.76
CA THR A 46 39.92 32.17 9.21
C THR A 46 38.75 33.11 9.61
N PRO A 47 38.34 33.10 10.90
CA PRO A 47 37.08 33.69 11.35
C PRO A 47 37.20 35.16 11.75
N SER A 48 36.13 35.93 11.53
CA SER A 48 35.94 37.26 12.12
C SER A 48 34.62 37.28 12.91
N ALA A 49 34.71 37.80 14.12
CA ALA A 49 33.69 37.81 15.16
C ALA A 49 32.42 38.56 14.76
N ILE A 50 31.25 38.01 15.14
CA ILE A 50 29.99 38.75 15.19
C ILE A 50 29.33 38.54 16.55
N THR A 51 29.10 39.68 17.18
CA THR A 51 28.62 39.95 18.53
C THR A 51 27.14 39.57 18.71
N ILE A 52 26.82 38.95 19.85
CA ILE A 52 25.47 38.63 20.32
C ILE A 52 24.91 39.84 21.10
N PRO A 53 23.70 40.36 20.81
CA PRO A 53 23.01 41.21 21.76
C PRO A 53 22.08 40.40 22.67
N ARG A 54 22.16 40.74 23.97
CA ARG A 54 21.44 40.16 25.10
C ARG A 54 19.98 40.61 25.14
N ARG A 55 19.12 39.74 25.69
CA ARG A 55 17.73 39.99 26.08
C ARG A 55 17.61 41.09 27.14
N PRO A 56 16.53 41.90 27.14
CA PRO A 56 16.10 42.59 28.34
C PRO A 56 15.11 41.74 29.15
N SER A 57 15.34 41.70 30.45
CA SER A 57 14.40 41.34 31.49
C SER A 57 13.58 42.56 31.91
N ILE A 58 12.39 42.36 32.51
CA ILE A 58 11.92 42.93 33.80
C ILE A 58 10.38 43.00 33.90
N ARG A 59 9.89 42.36 34.97
CA ARG A 59 8.77 42.65 35.91
C ARG A 59 7.33 42.90 35.43
N ARG A 60 6.47 42.01 35.93
CA ARG A 60 5.31 42.21 36.85
C ARG A 60 4.48 43.49 36.67
N ALA A 61 3.21 43.30 36.31
CA ALA A 61 2.10 44.12 36.78
C ALA A 61 0.95 43.19 37.22
N LEU A 62 0.59 43.28 38.50
CA LEU A 62 -0.70 42.85 39.04
C LEU A 62 -1.70 43.96 38.73
N GLN A 63 -2.91 43.64 38.24
CA GLN A 63 -4.18 44.10 38.82
C GLN A 63 -5.42 43.75 37.95
N LEU A 64 -6.44 43.27 38.68
CA LEU A 64 -7.89 43.46 38.50
C LEU A 64 -8.67 42.63 37.45
N LEU A 65 -9.53 41.76 38.00
CA LEU A 65 -10.69 41.13 37.37
C LEU A 65 -11.79 42.17 37.11
N PRO A 66 -12.70 41.88 36.15
CA PRO A 66 -14.05 41.55 36.61
C PRO A 66 -14.63 40.29 35.96
N SER A 67 -15.56 39.71 36.71
CA SER A 67 -16.42 38.59 36.44
C SER A 67 -17.41 38.83 35.30
N SER A 68 -17.49 37.89 34.36
CA SER A 68 -18.72 37.60 33.62
C SER A 68 -18.62 36.21 32.99
N GLY A 69 -19.58 35.35 33.35
CA GLY A 69 -19.61 33.95 32.97
C GLY A 69 -19.88 33.74 31.48
N SER A 70 -19.23 32.73 30.91
CA SER A 70 -19.67 32.00 29.73
C SER A 70 -19.03 30.62 29.78
N ARG A 71 -19.84 29.57 29.89
CA ARG A 71 -19.39 28.18 29.81
C ARG A 71 -18.83 27.92 28.42
N LEU A 72 -17.52 27.81 28.32
CA LEU A 72 -16.86 27.19 27.18
C LEU A 72 -16.72 25.70 27.49
N THR A 73 -17.50 24.90 26.80
CA THR A 73 -17.32 23.45 26.76
C THR A 73 -15.94 23.16 26.17
N ALA A 74 -15.13 22.41 26.92
CA ALA A 74 -13.83 21.97 26.48
C ALA A 74 -13.98 21.15 25.20
N ARG A 75 -13.46 21.68 24.09
CA ARG A 75 -13.20 20.89 22.88
C ARG A 75 -12.26 19.76 23.30
N SER A 76 -12.77 18.54 23.28
CA SER A 76 -11.99 17.32 23.37
C SER A 76 -10.95 17.36 22.25
N LEU A 77 -9.69 17.61 22.62
CA LEU A 77 -8.55 17.37 21.77
C LEU A 77 -8.51 15.87 21.54
N HIS A 78 -8.99 15.43 20.37
CA HIS A 78 -8.72 14.09 19.88
C HIS A 78 -7.21 13.94 19.75
N GLN A 79 -6.62 13.31 20.77
CA GLN A 79 -5.26 12.81 20.70
C GLN A 79 -5.27 11.69 19.66
N THR A 80 -4.68 11.96 18.50
CA THR A 80 -4.34 10.93 17.52
C THR A 80 -3.41 9.93 18.20
N PRO A 81 -3.74 8.63 18.28
CA PRO A 81 -2.85 7.66 18.89
C PRO A 81 -1.61 7.53 18.02
N VAL A 82 -0.48 8.03 18.53
CA VAL A 82 0.83 7.85 17.91
C VAL A 82 1.23 6.39 18.14
N LEU A 83 1.39 5.61 17.06
CA LEU A 83 1.87 4.24 17.15
C LEU A 83 3.31 4.26 17.70
N ASP A 84 3.54 3.74 18.90
CA ASP A 84 4.89 3.68 19.50
C ASP A 84 5.70 2.53 18.90
N PHE A 85 6.46 2.85 17.85
CA PHE A 85 7.35 1.92 17.14
C PHE A 85 8.43 1.27 18.03
N LYS A 86 8.71 1.78 19.24
CA LYS A 86 9.70 1.17 20.14
C LYS A 86 9.28 -0.23 20.64
N MET A 87 8.00 -0.58 20.52
CA MET A 87 7.46 -1.85 21.02
C MET A 87 7.35 -2.95 19.95
N ALA A 88 7.44 -2.62 18.66
CA ALA A 88 7.27 -3.55 17.54
C ALA A 88 8.33 -4.68 17.54
N TRP A 89 9.63 -4.34 17.62
CA TRP A 89 10.74 -5.31 17.61
C TRP A 89 10.72 -6.36 18.73
N ARG A 90 9.86 -6.21 19.75
CA ARG A 90 9.70 -7.16 20.86
C ARG A 90 8.45 -8.04 20.72
N SER A 91 7.84 -8.06 19.55
CA SER A 91 6.61 -8.83 19.28
C SER A 91 6.88 -10.19 18.63
N SER A 92 8.14 -10.50 18.28
CA SER A 92 8.53 -11.79 17.70
C SER A 92 8.12 -12.98 18.58
N GLY A 93 7.98 -14.16 17.98
CA GLY A 93 7.68 -15.42 18.68
C GLY A 93 8.36 -16.62 18.04
N ALA A 94 8.29 -17.79 18.68
CA ALA A 94 8.76 -19.06 18.14
C ALA A 94 7.73 -19.73 17.21
N THR A 95 6.47 -19.31 17.29
CA THR A 95 5.35 -19.81 16.49
C THR A 95 4.48 -18.65 15.99
N ASN A 96 3.64 -18.90 14.98
CA ASN A 96 2.64 -17.91 14.53
C ASN A 96 1.74 -17.46 15.68
N GLN A 97 1.28 -18.41 16.51
CA GLN A 97 0.44 -18.11 17.67
C GLN A 97 1.16 -17.18 18.67
N GLU A 98 2.43 -17.47 19.01
CA GLU A 98 3.17 -16.64 19.95
C GLU A 98 3.41 -15.23 19.41
N LEU A 99 3.78 -15.09 18.13
CA LEU A 99 3.91 -13.80 17.45
C LEU A 99 2.60 -13.00 17.55
N VAL A 100 1.46 -13.62 17.25
CA VAL A 100 0.15 -12.95 17.26
C VAL A 100 -0.27 -12.56 18.67
N GLU A 101 -0.07 -13.44 19.66
CA GLU A 101 -0.35 -13.12 21.07
C GLU A 101 0.54 -11.99 21.60
N ASN A 102 1.80 -11.94 21.18
CA ASN A 102 2.71 -10.86 21.56
C ASN A 102 2.28 -9.52 20.93
N MET A 103 1.87 -9.51 19.66
CA MET A 103 1.30 -8.31 19.02
C MET A 103 0.00 -7.84 19.70
N TRP A 104 -0.88 -8.78 20.07
CA TRP A 104 -2.12 -8.49 20.79
C TRP A 104 -1.86 -7.85 22.16
N LYS A 105 -1.00 -8.48 22.99
CA LYS A 105 -0.63 -7.96 24.33
C LYS A 105 -0.01 -6.56 24.28
N ARG A 106 0.64 -6.20 23.17
CA ARG A 106 1.26 -4.89 22.95
C ARG A 106 0.32 -3.87 22.30
N GLY A 107 -0.92 -4.24 21.99
CA GLY A 107 -1.91 -3.36 21.36
C GLY A 107 -1.63 -3.03 19.90
N LEU A 108 -0.79 -3.83 19.23
CA LEU A 108 -0.53 -3.72 17.79
C LEU A 108 -1.65 -4.33 16.96
N ILE A 109 -2.29 -5.37 17.48
CA ILE A 109 -3.61 -5.85 17.07
C ILE A 109 -4.59 -5.46 18.18
N LYS A 110 -5.75 -4.93 17.81
CA LYS A 110 -6.75 -4.36 18.71
C LYS A 110 -8.12 -5.01 18.52
N ASP A 111 -8.47 -5.39 17.30
CA ASP A 111 -9.73 -6.06 17.01
C ASP A 111 -9.56 -7.58 17.02
N GLN A 112 -10.48 -8.28 17.70
CA GLN A 112 -10.44 -9.73 17.83
C GLN A 112 -10.51 -10.42 16.45
N ARG A 113 -11.23 -9.85 15.48
CA ARG A 113 -11.36 -10.42 14.13
C ARG A 113 -10.04 -10.36 13.37
N VAL A 114 -9.27 -9.29 13.57
CA VAL A 114 -7.90 -9.18 13.03
C VAL A 114 -7.01 -10.21 13.69
N LYS A 115 -7.08 -10.36 15.01
CA LYS A 115 -6.34 -11.41 15.73
C LYS A 115 -6.65 -12.80 15.18
N ASP A 116 -7.93 -13.14 15.00
CA ASP A 116 -8.36 -14.44 14.50
C ASP A 116 -7.87 -14.70 13.08
N ALA A 117 -7.93 -13.70 12.19
CA ALA A 117 -7.38 -13.81 10.84
C ALA A 117 -5.86 -14.08 10.87
N PHE A 118 -5.12 -13.38 11.73
CA PHE A 118 -3.68 -13.59 11.92
C PHE A 118 -3.34 -14.98 12.47
N LEU A 119 -4.18 -15.56 13.33
CA LEU A 119 -4.00 -16.92 13.85
C LEU A 119 -4.22 -17.98 12.76
N LYS A 120 -5.16 -17.76 11.84
CA LYS A 120 -5.46 -18.67 10.72
C LYS A 120 -4.40 -18.63 9.62
N VAL A 121 -3.84 -17.46 9.34
CA VAL A 121 -2.87 -17.27 8.25
C VAL A 121 -1.45 -17.42 8.79
N ASP A 122 -0.92 -18.65 8.75
CA ASP A 122 0.45 -18.92 9.19
C ASP A 122 1.47 -18.20 8.28
N ARG A 123 2.19 -17.26 8.87
CA ARG A 123 3.22 -16.46 8.21
C ARG A 123 4.38 -17.29 7.65
N ALA A 124 4.65 -18.50 8.16
CA ALA A 124 5.67 -19.41 7.64
C ALA A 124 5.40 -19.88 6.21
N HIS A 125 4.15 -19.84 5.74
CA HIS A 125 3.84 -20.11 4.34
C HIS A 125 4.35 -19.00 3.39
N TYR A 126 4.60 -17.79 3.89
CA TYR A 126 4.83 -16.59 3.09
C TYR A 126 6.23 -15.98 3.24
N ALA A 127 6.88 -16.19 4.40
CA ALA A 127 8.20 -15.67 4.70
C ALA A 127 9.27 -16.77 4.56
N PRO A 128 10.27 -16.63 3.67
CA PRO A 128 11.31 -17.64 3.46
C PRO A 128 12.25 -17.85 4.65
N SER A 129 12.45 -16.80 5.46
CA SER A 129 13.34 -16.79 6.62
C SER A 129 12.68 -16.08 7.79
N ALA A 130 13.03 -16.50 9.02
CA ALA A 130 12.59 -15.87 10.26
C ALA A 130 11.09 -15.45 10.26
N PRO A 131 10.17 -16.38 9.96
CA PRO A 131 8.77 -16.04 9.64
C PRO A 131 8.03 -15.36 10.79
N TYR A 132 8.46 -15.59 12.03
CA TYR A 132 7.81 -15.11 13.23
C TYR A 132 8.57 -13.96 13.92
N GLU A 133 9.58 -13.40 13.25
CA GLU A 133 10.19 -12.14 13.68
C GLU A 133 9.31 -10.96 13.27
N ASP A 134 9.12 -9.99 14.19
CA ASP A 134 8.43 -8.75 13.88
C ASP A 134 9.32 -7.77 13.09
N SER A 135 9.76 -8.22 11.91
CA SER A 135 10.67 -7.52 11.02
C SER A 135 10.38 -7.88 9.55
N PRO A 136 10.74 -7.02 8.57
CA PRO A 136 10.63 -7.37 7.16
C PRO A 136 11.58 -8.50 6.77
N GLN A 137 11.13 -9.40 5.89
CA GLN A 137 11.94 -10.52 5.39
C GLN A 137 12.05 -10.45 3.86
N SER A 138 13.21 -10.75 3.30
CA SER A 138 13.40 -10.75 1.84
C SER A 138 12.60 -11.85 1.17
N ILE A 139 11.96 -11.53 0.04
CA ILE A 139 11.22 -12.50 -0.79
C ILE A 139 11.79 -12.60 -2.21
N GLY A 140 13.02 -12.12 -2.41
CA GLY A 140 13.64 -12.00 -3.73
C GLY A 140 13.17 -10.75 -4.48
N HIS A 141 13.68 -10.55 -5.69
CA HIS A 141 13.31 -9.44 -6.59
C HIS A 141 13.40 -8.02 -5.97
N LYS A 142 14.29 -7.83 -4.98
CA LYS A 142 14.42 -6.59 -4.18
C LYS A 142 13.15 -6.21 -3.41
N ALA A 143 12.25 -7.16 -3.21
CA ALA A 143 11.05 -7.00 -2.40
C ALA A 143 11.20 -7.70 -1.04
N THR A 144 10.40 -7.25 -0.08
CA THR A 144 10.30 -7.84 1.25
C THR A 144 8.84 -8.07 1.61
N ILE A 145 8.55 -9.17 2.29
CA ILE A 145 7.30 -9.27 3.07
C ILE A 145 7.43 -8.31 4.26
N SER A 146 6.49 -7.37 4.41
CA SER A 146 6.49 -6.36 5.48
C SER A 146 6.44 -6.99 6.86
N ALA A 147 6.90 -6.28 7.89
CA ALA A 147 6.82 -6.73 9.27
C ALA A 147 5.36 -7.05 9.69
N PRO A 148 5.12 -8.07 10.53
CA PRO A 148 3.81 -8.39 11.10
C PRO A 148 3.00 -7.18 11.59
N HIS A 149 3.59 -6.26 12.37
CA HIS A 149 2.86 -5.09 12.87
C HIS A 149 2.37 -4.15 11.75
N MET A 150 3.06 -4.10 10.61
CA MET A 150 2.63 -3.29 9.47
C MET A 150 1.40 -3.88 8.80
N HIS A 151 1.34 -5.21 8.67
CA HIS A 151 0.14 -5.90 8.20
C HIS A 151 -1.03 -5.74 9.18
N ALA A 152 -0.77 -5.82 10.49
CA ALA A 152 -1.80 -5.59 11.50
C ALA A 152 -2.38 -4.18 11.37
N THR A 153 -1.51 -3.19 11.21
CA THR A 153 -1.94 -1.79 11.08
C THR A 153 -2.77 -1.55 9.81
N ALA A 154 -2.38 -2.14 8.68
CA ALA A 154 -3.16 -2.06 7.44
C ALA A 154 -4.52 -2.75 7.58
N ALA A 155 -4.55 -3.96 8.16
CA ALA A 155 -5.78 -4.71 8.38
C ALA A 155 -6.76 -3.96 9.30
N GLU A 156 -6.28 -3.45 10.44
CA GLU A 156 -7.06 -2.63 11.38
C GLU A 156 -7.62 -1.37 10.70
N SER A 157 -6.81 -0.69 9.90
CA SER A 157 -7.23 0.52 9.19
C SER A 157 -8.35 0.26 8.18
N LEU A 158 -8.31 -0.88 7.49
CA LEU A 158 -9.27 -1.25 6.44
C LEU A 158 -10.49 -1.99 6.97
N LEU A 159 -10.41 -2.56 8.19
CA LEU A 159 -11.44 -3.40 8.81
C LEU A 159 -12.86 -2.86 8.66
N PRO A 160 -13.17 -1.55 8.92
CA PRO A 160 -14.53 -1.04 8.84
C PRO A 160 -15.18 -1.14 7.44
N HIS A 161 -14.38 -1.27 6.38
CA HIS A 161 -14.83 -1.31 4.99
C HIS A 161 -14.80 -2.70 4.36
N ILE A 162 -14.21 -3.68 5.05
CA ILE A 162 -14.03 -5.04 4.50
C ILE A 162 -14.81 -6.11 5.25
N LEU A 163 -15.51 -5.76 6.34
CA LEU A 163 -16.28 -6.76 7.08
C LEU A 163 -17.58 -7.16 6.33
N PRO A 164 -17.95 -8.45 6.36
CA PRO A 164 -19.24 -8.90 5.85
C PRO A 164 -20.41 -8.22 6.56
N SER A 165 -21.47 -7.92 5.81
CA SER A 165 -22.71 -7.37 6.34
C SER A 165 -23.86 -7.82 5.45
N ASP A 166 -24.96 -8.28 6.03
CA ASP A 166 -26.17 -8.64 5.27
C ASP A 166 -26.84 -7.41 4.62
N GLN A 167 -26.50 -6.21 5.09
CA GLN A 167 -27.04 -4.94 4.59
C GLN A 167 -26.20 -4.33 3.46
N LYS A 168 -25.02 -4.88 3.16
CA LYS A 168 -24.10 -4.33 2.14
C LYS A 168 -23.74 -5.39 1.11
N PRO A 169 -23.44 -5.01 -0.14
CA PRO A 169 -22.81 -5.92 -1.09
C PRO A 169 -21.53 -6.52 -0.50
N ALA A 170 -21.15 -7.69 -1.00
CA ALA A 170 -19.93 -8.33 -0.56
C ALA A 170 -18.71 -7.42 -0.80
N PRO A 171 -17.80 -7.30 0.18
CA PRO A 171 -16.68 -6.37 0.10
C PRO A 171 -15.71 -6.79 -1.00
N ARG A 172 -15.25 -5.80 -1.77
CA ARG A 172 -14.22 -5.94 -2.78
C ARG A 172 -12.96 -5.22 -2.32
N VAL A 173 -11.86 -5.95 -2.24
CA VAL A 173 -10.58 -5.44 -1.75
C VAL A 173 -9.48 -5.59 -2.81
N LEU A 174 -8.74 -4.52 -3.06
CA LEU A 174 -7.56 -4.54 -3.93
C LEU A 174 -6.30 -4.40 -3.09
N ASP A 175 -5.38 -5.35 -3.20
CA ASP A 175 -4.07 -5.34 -2.55
C ASP A 175 -2.97 -5.12 -3.60
N ILE A 176 -2.51 -3.88 -3.72
CA ILE A 176 -1.51 -3.44 -4.69
C ILE A 176 -0.10 -3.67 -4.13
N GLY A 177 0.77 -4.32 -4.91
CA GLY A 177 2.06 -4.78 -4.41
C GLY A 177 1.91 -5.99 -3.49
N SER A 178 1.05 -6.93 -3.88
CA SER A 178 0.70 -8.11 -3.07
C SER A 178 1.91 -8.97 -2.66
N GLY A 179 3.03 -8.91 -3.39
CA GLY A 179 4.31 -9.47 -2.98
C GLY A 179 4.24 -10.95 -2.58
N SER A 180 4.43 -11.25 -1.30
CA SER A 180 4.38 -12.62 -0.79
C SER A 180 2.99 -13.25 -0.76
N GLY A 181 1.92 -12.45 -0.92
CA GLY A 181 0.51 -12.86 -0.81
C GLY A 181 -0.05 -12.91 0.61
N TYR A 182 0.75 -12.56 1.64
CA TYR A 182 0.35 -12.69 3.04
C TYR A 182 -0.82 -11.78 3.41
N LEU A 183 -0.72 -10.48 3.12
CA LEU A 183 -1.81 -9.55 3.42
C LEU A 183 -3.05 -9.83 2.57
N THR A 184 -2.87 -10.24 1.31
CA THR A 184 -3.97 -10.68 0.45
C THR A 184 -4.79 -11.79 1.11
N HIS A 185 -4.13 -12.76 1.76
CA HIS A 185 -4.84 -13.81 2.52
C HIS A 185 -5.53 -13.26 3.76
N LEU A 186 -4.83 -12.45 4.58
CA LEU A 186 -5.42 -11.84 5.78
C LEU A 186 -6.68 -11.05 5.45
N LEU A 187 -6.64 -10.25 4.38
CA LEU A 187 -7.79 -9.48 3.91
C LEU A 187 -8.92 -10.39 3.43
N ALA A 188 -8.61 -11.54 2.83
CA ALA A 188 -9.62 -12.51 2.39
C ALA A 188 -10.33 -13.22 3.56
N GLU A 189 -9.60 -13.55 4.64
CA GLU A 189 -10.19 -14.04 5.88
C GLU A 189 -11.14 -13.00 6.50
N LEU A 190 -10.72 -11.72 6.51
CA LEU A 190 -11.53 -10.63 7.04
C LEU A 190 -12.74 -10.30 6.17
N ALA A 191 -12.60 -10.42 4.85
CA ALA A 191 -13.66 -10.17 3.88
C ALA A 191 -14.78 -11.23 3.90
N GLY A 192 -14.54 -12.36 4.58
CA GLY A 192 -15.50 -13.42 4.80
C GLY A 192 -16.04 -14.04 3.51
N ASP A 193 -17.01 -14.95 3.64
CA ASP A 193 -17.31 -15.94 2.60
C ASP A 193 -17.78 -15.41 1.25
N LYS A 194 -18.33 -14.20 1.28
CA LYS A 194 -18.80 -13.53 0.08
C LYS A 194 -17.76 -12.56 -0.48
N GLY A 195 -16.71 -12.19 0.25
CA GLY A 195 -15.74 -11.19 -0.20
C GLY A 195 -14.98 -11.56 -1.48
N LEU A 196 -14.46 -10.55 -2.16
CA LEU A 196 -13.50 -10.69 -3.26
C LEU A 196 -12.23 -9.91 -2.89
N VAL A 197 -11.07 -10.57 -2.95
CA VAL A 197 -9.77 -9.94 -2.76
C VAL A 197 -8.89 -10.18 -3.99
N VAL A 198 -8.33 -9.12 -4.54
CA VAL A 198 -7.40 -9.20 -5.67
C VAL A 198 -6.02 -8.72 -5.24
N GLY A 199 -5.03 -9.62 -5.30
CA GLY A 199 -3.62 -9.27 -5.17
C GLY A 199 -3.05 -8.86 -6.52
N LEU A 200 -2.63 -7.61 -6.67
CA LEU A 200 -2.04 -7.06 -7.88
C LEU A 200 -0.54 -6.89 -7.70
N GLU A 201 0.25 -7.40 -8.64
CA GLU A 201 1.70 -7.41 -8.57
C GLU A 201 2.31 -7.12 -9.95
N HIS A 202 3.37 -6.30 -10.02
CA HIS A 202 3.98 -5.94 -11.31
C HIS A 202 5.09 -6.92 -11.74
N ILE A 203 5.61 -7.74 -10.82
CA ILE A 203 6.63 -8.76 -11.08
C ILE A 203 5.95 -10.13 -11.15
N GLN A 204 5.93 -10.74 -12.34
CA GLN A 204 5.33 -12.06 -12.59
C GLN A 204 5.74 -13.11 -11.54
N ALA A 205 7.05 -13.19 -11.22
CA ALA A 205 7.58 -14.16 -10.27
C ALA A 205 7.04 -13.96 -8.84
N LEU A 206 6.81 -12.70 -8.42
CA LEU A 206 6.21 -12.42 -7.10
C LEU A 206 4.71 -12.70 -7.11
N ARG A 207 4.01 -12.44 -8.22
CA ARG A 207 2.60 -12.81 -8.39
C ARG A 207 2.41 -14.33 -8.22
N GLU A 208 3.26 -15.11 -8.88
CA GLU A 208 3.26 -16.58 -8.78
C GLU A 208 3.66 -17.06 -7.39
N LEU A 209 4.66 -16.42 -6.77
CA LEU A 209 5.06 -16.70 -5.40
C LEU A 209 3.89 -16.50 -4.43
N GLY A 210 3.15 -15.39 -4.56
CA GLY A 210 2.00 -15.08 -3.72
C GLY A 210 0.91 -16.14 -3.78
N GLU A 211 0.51 -16.53 -4.99
CA GLU A 211 -0.47 -17.59 -5.21
C GLU A 211 0.04 -18.95 -4.69
N LYS A 212 1.31 -19.29 -4.97
CA LYS A 212 1.92 -20.53 -4.51
C LYS A 212 2.00 -20.61 -2.99
N ASN A 213 2.30 -19.49 -2.32
CA ASN A 213 2.35 -19.43 -0.86
C ASN A 213 0.97 -19.65 -0.24
N MET A 214 -0.05 -19.00 -0.78
CA MET A 214 -1.43 -19.17 -0.33
C MET A 214 -1.93 -20.61 -0.51
N ALA A 215 -1.54 -21.28 -1.59
CA ALA A 215 -1.90 -22.67 -1.86
C ALA A 215 -1.24 -23.70 -0.91
N LYS A 216 -0.33 -23.30 -0.01
CA LYS A 216 0.30 -24.20 0.97
C LYS A 216 -0.64 -24.64 2.10
N SER A 217 -1.61 -23.80 2.46
CA SER A 217 -2.68 -24.12 3.42
C SER A 217 -3.93 -24.63 2.71
N ALA A 218 -4.70 -25.51 3.35
CA ALA A 218 -5.97 -26.01 2.80
C ALA A 218 -6.99 -24.87 2.63
N GLU A 219 -7.05 -23.96 3.60
CA GLU A 219 -7.92 -22.79 3.63
C GLU A 219 -7.57 -21.83 2.48
N GLY A 220 -6.30 -21.47 2.35
CA GLY A 220 -5.82 -20.63 1.25
C GLY A 220 -6.06 -21.25 -0.13
N LYS A 221 -5.88 -22.57 -0.27
CA LYS A 221 -6.21 -23.29 -1.50
C LYS A 221 -7.71 -23.20 -1.82
N ALA A 222 -8.59 -23.38 -0.84
CA ALA A 222 -10.04 -23.24 -1.03
C ALA A 222 -10.44 -21.81 -1.45
N LEU A 223 -9.78 -20.77 -0.92
CA LEU A 223 -10.00 -19.38 -1.34
C LEU A 223 -9.61 -19.11 -2.79
N LEU A 224 -8.54 -19.74 -3.28
CA LEU A 224 -8.11 -19.68 -4.68
C LEU A 224 -9.09 -20.42 -5.61
N GLU A 225 -9.46 -21.65 -5.24
CA GLU A 225 -10.37 -22.50 -6.03
C GLU A 225 -11.77 -21.89 -6.15
N SER A 226 -12.27 -21.28 -5.08
CA SER A 226 -13.53 -20.53 -5.08
C SER A 226 -13.46 -19.20 -5.84
N ARG A 227 -12.27 -18.81 -6.35
CA ARG A 227 -11.99 -17.53 -7.04
C ARG A 227 -12.34 -16.29 -6.22
N ARG A 228 -12.39 -16.44 -4.90
CA ARG A 228 -12.55 -15.35 -3.92
C ARG A 228 -11.26 -14.57 -3.72
N VAL A 229 -10.13 -15.25 -3.88
CA VAL A 229 -8.83 -14.60 -4.04
C VAL A 229 -8.35 -14.77 -5.47
N ARG A 230 -7.82 -13.70 -6.05
CA ARG A 230 -7.23 -13.71 -7.39
C ARG A 230 -5.92 -12.96 -7.37
N PHE A 231 -4.86 -13.59 -7.86
CA PHE A 231 -3.59 -12.91 -8.10
C PHE A 231 -3.52 -12.45 -9.56
N ARG A 232 -3.05 -11.22 -9.78
CA ARG A 232 -3.02 -10.54 -11.09
C ARG A 232 -1.69 -9.86 -11.32
N VAL A 233 -1.31 -9.80 -12.59
CA VAL A 233 -0.10 -9.08 -13.02
C VAL A 233 -0.49 -7.76 -13.64
N GLY A 234 0.04 -6.66 -13.13
CA GLY A 234 -0.27 -5.34 -13.64
C GLY A 234 0.39 -4.19 -12.89
N ASP A 235 0.26 -3.00 -13.47
CA ASP A 235 0.80 -1.76 -12.91
C ASP A 235 -0.13 -1.21 -11.83
N GLY A 236 0.29 -1.32 -10.58
CA GLY A 236 -0.45 -0.85 -9.41
C GLY A 236 -0.83 0.62 -9.44
N ARG A 237 -0.07 1.47 -10.13
CA ARG A 237 -0.37 2.92 -10.24
C ARG A 237 -1.67 3.20 -10.99
N LYS A 238 -2.11 2.25 -11.83
CA LYS A 238 -3.34 2.33 -12.62
C LYS A 238 -4.53 1.65 -11.93
N GLY A 239 -4.33 1.05 -10.76
CA GLY A 239 -5.31 0.19 -10.13
C GLY A 239 -5.61 -1.08 -10.95
N TRP A 240 -6.77 -1.66 -10.72
CA TRP A 240 -7.21 -2.86 -11.42
C TRP A 240 -8.72 -2.92 -11.49
N THR A 241 -9.24 -3.25 -12.68
CA THR A 241 -10.67 -3.50 -12.87
C THR A 241 -10.89 -5.00 -12.98
N GLU A 242 -11.49 -5.60 -11.96
CA GLU A 242 -11.94 -6.99 -12.02
C GLU A 242 -13.44 -7.01 -12.32
N ALA A 243 -13.86 -7.83 -13.29
CA ALA A 243 -15.27 -7.97 -13.62
C ALA A 243 -16.11 -8.39 -12.39
N PRO A 244 -17.39 -7.98 -12.31
CA PRO A 244 -18.30 -8.50 -11.30
C PRO A 244 -18.40 -10.04 -11.38
N ARG A 245 -18.63 -10.70 -10.25
CA ARG A 245 -18.99 -12.12 -10.26
C ARG A 245 -20.45 -12.27 -10.66
N GLU A 246 -20.82 -13.47 -11.05
CA GLU A 246 -22.20 -13.84 -11.28
C GLU A 246 -23.04 -13.50 -10.04
N GLY A 247 -24.11 -12.72 -10.23
CA GLY A 247 -24.99 -12.24 -9.16
C GLY A 247 -24.52 -10.94 -8.48
N GLU A 248 -23.40 -10.34 -8.90
CA GLU A 248 -22.87 -9.07 -8.37
C GLU A 248 -22.85 -7.94 -9.43
N GLU A 249 -23.48 -8.14 -10.59
CA GLU A 249 -23.40 -7.23 -11.75
C GLU A 249 -23.85 -5.81 -11.39
N GLY A 250 -24.89 -5.68 -10.57
CA GLY A 250 -25.42 -4.40 -10.09
C GLY A 250 -24.50 -3.67 -9.10
N ALA A 251 -23.49 -4.34 -8.53
CA ALA A 251 -22.57 -3.73 -7.57
C ALA A 251 -21.42 -2.95 -8.26
N GLY A 252 -21.22 -3.12 -9.57
CA GLY A 252 -20.13 -2.49 -10.31
C GLY A 252 -18.74 -3.04 -9.93
N THR A 253 -17.68 -2.36 -10.39
CA THR A 253 -16.29 -2.86 -10.35
C THR A 253 -15.39 -2.19 -9.32
N GLY A 254 -15.88 -1.15 -8.63
CA GLY A 254 -15.10 -0.42 -7.63
C GLY A 254 -14.71 -1.25 -6.41
N TRP A 255 -13.77 -0.72 -5.63
CA TRP A 255 -13.19 -1.36 -4.44
C TRP A 255 -13.67 -0.67 -3.16
N ASP A 256 -14.16 -1.43 -2.19
CA ASP A 256 -14.52 -0.91 -0.86
C ASP A 256 -13.27 -0.57 -0.05
N ALA A 257 -12.19 -1.33 -0.29
CA ALA A 257 -10.89 -1.08 0.29
C ALA A 257 -9.76 -1.25 -0.73
N ILE A 258 -8.77 -0.36 -0.66
CA ILE A 258 -7.53 -0.45 -1.44
C ILE A 258 -6.34 -0.41 -0.48
N HIS A 259 -5.52 -1.44 -0.46
CA HIS A 259 -4.22 -1.43 0.18
C HIS A 259 -3.13 -1.19 -0.87
N VAL A 260 -2.13 -0.38 -0.52
CA VAL A 260 -0.92 -0.20 -1.33
C VAL A 260 0.30 -0.57 -0.49
N GLY A 261 0.93 -1.70 -0.83
CA GLY A 261 2.09 -2.28 -0.17
C GLY A 261 3.44 -1.71 -0.61
N ALA A 262 3.46 -0.58 -1.31
CA ALA A 262 4.65 0.10 -1.80
C ALA A 262 4.48 1.62 -1.73
N ALA A 263 5.57 2.35 -1.49
CA ALA A 263 5.55 3.80 -1.37
C ALA A 263 5.32 4.47 -2.73
N ALA A 264 4.22 5.20 -2.85
CA ALA A 264 3.94 6.00 -4.04
C ALA A 264 4.60 7.38 -3.94
N VAL A 265 5.09 7.89 -5.06
CA VAL A 265 5.58 9.28 -5.17
C VAL A 265 4.42 10.27 -4.98
N GLU A 266 3.23 9.90 -5.45
CA GLU A 266 2.01 10.68 -5.33
C GLU A 266 0.78 9.79 -5.17
N LEU A 267 -0.32 10.36 -4.68
CA LEU A 267 -1.62 9.71 -4.69
C LEU A 267 -2.15 9.69 -6.14
N HIS A 268 -2.18 8.52 -6.77
CA HIS A 268 -2.62 8.36 -8.15
C HIS A 268 -4.15 8.48 -8.24
N GLN A 269 -4.63 9.39 -9.10
CA GLN A 269 -6.07 9.64 -9.26
C GLN A 269 -6.86 8.39 -9.68
N ALA A 270 -6.26 7.51 -10.49
CA ALA A 270 -6.87 6.24 -10.89
C ALA A 270 -7.30 5.37 -9.70
N LEU A 271 -6.54 5.39 -8.60
CA LEU A 271 -6.87 4.66 -7.38
C LEU A 271 -8.02 5.33 -6.62
N VAL A 272 -8.05 6.65 -6.60
CA VAL A 272 -9.15 7.43 -6.01
C VAL A 272 -10.44 7.17 -6.78
N ASP A 273 -10.39 7.13 -8.11
CA ASP A 273 -11.56 6.92 -8.97
C ASP A 273 -12.16 5.51 -8.78
N GLN A 274 -11.30 4.50 -8.59
CA GLN A 274 -11.73 3.11 -8.37
C GLN A 274 -12.21 2.82 -6.93
N LEU A 275 -11.94 3.71 -5.97
CA LEU A 275 -12.42 3.56 -4.60
C LEU A 275 -13.93 3.86 -4.52
N ARG A 276 -14.72 2.97 -3.93
CA ARG A 276 -16.16 3.15 -3.70
C ARG A 276 -16.44 4.23 -2.67
N ALA A 277 -17.65 4.79 -2.73
CA ALA A 277 -18.23 5.65 -1.71
C ALA A 277 -19.33 4.87 -0.97
N PRO A 278 -19.22 4.63 0.35
CA PRO A 278 -18.05 4.89 1.20
C PRO A 278 -16.95 3.82 1.01
N GLY A 279 -15.68 4.22 1.11
CA GLY A 279 -14.54 3.33 0.95
C GLY A 279 -13.26 3.91 1.52
N ARG A 280 -12.25 3.07 1.75
CA ARG A 280 -10.97 3.50 2.33
C ARG A 280 -9.77 2.94 1.59
N MET A 281 -8.75 3.78 1.40
CA MET A 281 -7.44 3.40 0.91
C MET A 281 -6.38 3.57 1.99
N PHE A 282 -5.51 2.59 2.14
CA PHE A 282 -4.29 2.64 2.95
C PHE A 282 -3.09 2.71 2.01
N ILE A 283 -2.35 3.82 2.02
CA ILE A 283 -1.26 4.07 1.07
C ILE A 283 -0.08 4.79 1.73
N PRO A 284 1.14 4.23 1.65
CA PRO A 284 2.36 4.96 1.94
C PRO A 284 2.66 5.95 0.80
N VAL A 285 2.84 7.23 1.14
CA VAL A 285 3.18 8.30 0.20
C VAL A 285 4.44 9.01 0.68
N GLU A 286 5.36 9.31 -0.24
CA GLU A 286 6.53 10.14 0.01
C GLU A 286 6.11 11.59 0.37
N ASP A 287 6.85 12.24 1.26
CA ASP A 287 6.66 13.66 1.53
C ASP A 287 7.19 14.52 0.37
N ASP A 288 6.66 15.73 0.24
CA ASP A 288 7.01 16.65 -0.85
C ASP A 288 8.51 17.01 -0.90
N ASN A 289 9.25 16.74 0.18
CA ASN A 289 10.68 16.99 0.30
C ASN A 289 11.56 15.75 0.06
N GLY A 290 10.97 14.57 -0.16
CA GLY A 290 11.68 13.29 -0.37
C GLY A 290 12.50 12.80 0.84
N HIS A 291 12.19 13.30 2.03
CA HIS A 291 12.91 13.00 3.28
C HIS A 291 12.16 12.03 4.19
N GLY A 292 10.89 11.72 3.92
CA GLY A 292 10.09 10.77 4.70
C GLY A 292 8.97 10.13 3.89
N GLN A 293 8.56 8.93 4.30
CA GLN A 293 7.34 8.29 3.81
C GLN A 293 6.34 8.25 4.95
N TYR A 294 5.07 8.55 4.65
CA TYR A 294 3.98 8.49 5.61
C TYR A 294 2.88 7.60 5.09
N VAL A 295 2.30 6.79 5.97
CA VAL A 295 1.04 6.12 5.67
C VAL A 295 -0.09 7.12 5.77
N TRP A 296 -0.92 7.14 4.74
CA TRP A 296 -2.16 7.88 4.69
C TRP A 296 -3.35 6.92 4.64
N ALA A 297 -4.39 7.25 5.40
CA ALA A 297 -5.74 6.75 5.19
C ALA A 297 -6.50 7.76 4.32
N ILE A 298 -7.00 7.31 3.18
CA ILE A 298 -7.81 8.12 2.27
C ILE A 298 -9.23 7.57 2.31
N ASP A 299 -10.15 8.32 2.89
CA ASP A 299 -11.56 7.99 2.91
C ASP A 299 -12.28 8.67 1.75
N LYS A 300 -13.03 7.89 0.96
CA LYS A 300 -14.10 8.45 0.13
C LYS A 300 -15.39 8.34 0.93
N LYS A 301 -16.00 9.48 1.26
CA LYS A 301 -17.27 9.55 2.00
C LYS A 301 -18.44 9.23 1.07
N GLU A 302 -19.63 9.04 1.64
CA GLU A 302 -20.84 8.69 0.88
C GLU A 302 -21.22 9.74 -0.18
N ASP A 303 -20.93 11.02 0.09
CA ASP A 303 -21.12 12.14 -0.85
C ASP A 303 -20.02 12.23 -1.94
N GLY A 304 -19.07 11.29 -1.94
CA GLY A 304 -17.93 11.27 -2.86
C GLY A 304 -16.75 12.14 -2.45
N SER A 305 -16.86 12.93 -1.38
CA SER A 305 -15.76 13.76 -0.89
C SER A 305 -14.60 12.92 -0.36
N ILE A 306 -13.38 13.43 -0.54
CA ILE A 306 -12.14 12.76 -0.12
C ILE A 306 -11.62 13.41 1.17
N VAL A 307 -11.42 12.59 2.19
CA VAL A 307 -10.75 12.98 3.44
C VAL A 307 -9.44 12.22 3.55
N LYS A 308 -8.35 12.94 3.85
CA LYS A 308 -7.01 12.37 4.02
C LYS A 308 -6.57 12.49 5.46
N GLU A 309 -6.19 11.39 6.07
CA GLU A 309 -5.62 11.33 7.41
C GLU A 309 -4.20 10.77 7.35
N ARG A 310 -3.22 11.50 7.89
CA ARG A 310 -1.85 11.02 8.00
C ARG A 310 -1.71 10.19 9.28
N LEU A 311 -1.40 8.91 9.15
CA LEU A 311 -1.33 8.00 10.29
C LEU A 311 0.03 8.07 11.00
N PHE A 312 1.11 7.70 10.31
CA PHE A 312 2.47 7.64 10.90
C PHE A 312 3.56 7.54 9.82
N GLY A 313 4.80 7.82 10.22
CA GLY A 313 5.98 7.69 9.34
C GLY A 313 6.40 6.23 9.16
N VAL A 314 6.86 5.87 7.95
CA VAL A 314 7.20 4.49 7.57
C VAL A 314 8.40 4.43 6.63
N ARG A 315 8.84 3.21 6.30
CA ARG A 315 9.80 2.92 5.24
C ARG A 315 9.36 1.70 4.44
N TYR A 316 8.72 1.95 3.29
CA TYR A 316 8.25 0.96 2.34
C TYR A 316 9.19 0.86 1.13
N VAL A 317 9.11 -0.26 0.40
CA VAL A 317 9.73 -0.38 -0.92
C VAL A 317 9.03 0.56 -1.92
N PRO A 318 9.74 1.20 -2.87
CA PRO A 318 9.11 2.12 -3.82
C PRO A 318 8.11 1.45 -4.77
N LEU A 319 7.00 2.11 -5.10
CA LEU A 319 6.04 1.73 -6.13
C LEU A 319 6.56 2.19 -7.51
N THR A 320 7.25 1.32 -8.23
CA THR A 320 8.00 1.68 -9.45
C THR A 320 7.60 0.86 -10.68
N ASP A 321 8.23 1.16 -11.81
CA ASP A 321 8.20 0.28 -12.97
C ASP A 321 8.76 -1.11 -12.63
N ALA A 322 8.26 -2.13 -13.32
CA ALA A 322 8.84 -3.46 -13.24
C ALA A 322 10.29 -3.45 -13.76
N PRO A 323 11.20 -4.25 -13.17
CA PRO A 323 12.55 -4.40 -13.70
C PRO A 323 12.49 -4.84 -15.18
N LYS A 324 13.39 -4.29 -16.01
CA LYS A 324 13.55 -4.78 -17.38
C LYS A 324 14.07 -6.22 -17.30
N SER A 325 13.34 -7.14 -17.93
CA SER A 325 13.72 -8.55 -18.12
C SER A 325 15.02 -8.69 -18.88
#